data_AF-A0A1W9TM59-F1
#
_entry.id   AF-A0A1W9TM59-F1
#
_cell.length_a   1.000
_cell.length_b   1.000
_cell.length_c   1.000
_cell.angle_alpha   90.00
_cell.angle_beta   90.00
_cell.angle_gamma   90.00
#
_symmetry.space_group_name_H-M   'P 1'
#
loop_
_entity.id
_entity.type
_entity.pdbx_description
1 polymer ?
#
loop_
_entity_poly.entity_id
_entity_poly.type
_entity_poly.pdbx_seq_one_letter_code
_entity_poly.pdbx_strand_id
1 'polypeptide(L)'
;MKKQFLIICLVMVSIIYGEESDDYIENNFLNEKIYFPKRTSNYINDLLNRNDMESYYELSKAYIKLGKKEAARSYLKEYEKTSKEYLKIADIYEELEEYEKEIKMIEKYFLEATLQEKEMIYDYIKKIVEEKKIDLDISRFKVTRYEKLRNLLEEEKEYMAYYNKENWTEEENFKIKKDLLSLNLKKNKAQKELYFKLASKYEKLEYMYSVIEDISDLNGFYKYFELAEELGLIVKFKDNYEKLYYLKWKDAEEEYKDLEKEILDEEISKGKEAKRDYNKLYKLYIINHNMKLLFNLALENEEYFYEFIVRNIKNKKYKEILIRNFIEKYPKSNKLIKLKEITIKNETDEMKKIEIINKVLENKFSSVLFDEKLRILEKMEQESEYEKELKNHIFMDYQDEKYIKKYIKLLKNQNRIEELYTELQKLNDKKYFFDIAIDNNYKIPSQYKKELIEYYMQNKMYEELMEYKKDLTYEQYAILYDEKQYQFIQSAREKYPLKKEWMDIGELKYIYFNRNFDKYDEDTINKVLDKSDKSDVEIYYLANEVPILPRYLKMVKPFFEKIFTGQNNYVRYGEFKEKAK
;
A
#
# COMPACT_ATOMS: atom_id res chain seq x y z
N MET A 1 83.94 35.63 38.75
CA MET A 1 84.13 36.08 37.35
C MET A 1 83.64 35.10 36.29
N LYS A 2 83.93 33.79 36.33
CA LYS A 2 83.46 32.83 35.29
C LYS A 2 81.91 32.66 35.19
N LYS A 3 81.17 32.77 36.30
CA LYS A 3 79.68 32.66 36.30
C LYS A 3 78.96 33.87 35.70
N GLN A 4 79.50 35.08 35.85
CA GLN A 4 78.89 36.30 35.29
C GLN A 4 79.13 36.40 33.79
N PHE A 5 80.26 35.91 33.28
CA PHE A 5 80.52 35.84 31.84
C PHE A 5 79.62 34.82 31.14
N LEU A 6 79.31 33.68 31.79
CA LEU A 6 78.38 32.68 31.25
C LEU A 6 76.94 33.21 31.14
N ILE A 7 76.49 34.01 32.11
CA ILE A 7 75.15 34.64 32.09
C ILE A 7 75.07 35.69 30.98
N ILE A 8 76.12 36.50 30.79
CA ILE A 8 76.16 37.49 29.71
C ILE A 8 76.20 36.80 28.34
N CYS A 9 76.94 35.69 28.18
CA CYS A 9 76.90 34.88 26.96
C CYS A 9 75.54 34.20 26.74
N LEU A 10 74.87 33.70 27.78
CA LEU A 10 73.52 33.12 27.66
C LEU A 10 72.46 34.17 27.31
N VAL A 11 72.55 35.36 27.89
CA VAL A 11 71.66 36.49 27.57
C VAL A 11 71.93 36.99 26.15
N MET A 12 73.19 37.07 25.71
CA MET A 12 73.51 37.42 24.32
C MET A 12 73.12 36.32 23.33
N VAL A 13 73.19 35.03 23.69
CA VAL A 13 72.67 33.94 22.85
C VAL A 13 71.14 33.98 22.77
N SER A 14 70.42 34.38 23.82
CA SER A 14 68.96 34.61 23.76
C SER A 14 68.55 35.89 23.01
N ILE A 15 69.45 36.87 22.87
CA ILE A 15 69.21 38.08 22.08
C ILE A 15 69.62 37.87 20.60
N ILE A 16 70.55 36.94 20.32
CA ILE A 16 71.03 36.60 18.97
C ILE A 16 70.24 35.45 18.33
N TYR A 17 69.66 34.54 19.13
CA TYR A 17 68.56 33.67 18.69
C TYR A 17 67.22 34.33 19.01
N GLY A 18 67.01 35.52 18.43
CA GLY A 18 65.68 35.88 18.01
C GLY A 18 65.21 34.82 17.01
N GLU A 19 64.51 33.79 17.50
CA GLU A 19 63.36 33.35 16.72
C GLU A 19 62.42 34.54 16.76
N GLU A 20 62.48 35.34 15.70
CA GLU A 20 61.36 36.14 15.24
C GLU A 20 60.14 35.21 15.33
N SER A 21 59.34 35.37 16.39
CA SER A 21 58.03 34.75 16.41
C SER A 21 57.26 35.51 15.33
N ASP A 22 57.28 34.94 14.12
CA ASP A 22 56.53 35.41 12.97
C ASP A 22 55.04 35.38 13.33
N ASP A 23 54.59 36.40 14.04
CA ASP A 23 53.21 36.56 14.41
C ASP A 23 52.43 36.89 13.13
N TYR A 24 51.34 36.16 12.92
CA TYR A 24 50.34 36.53 11.93
C TYR A 24 49.58 37.74 12.47
N ILE A 25 49.72 38.88 11.78
CA ILE A 25 49.11 40.15 12.18
C ILE A 25 47.83 40.34 11.38
N GLU A 26 46.71 40.48 12.06
CA GLU A 26 45.45 40.89 11.45
C GLU A 26 44.77 42.00 12.23
N ASN A 27 43.96 42.80 11.52
CA ASN A 27 43.10 43.75 12.18
C ASN A 27 41.81 43.04 12.60
N ASN A 28 41.43 43.16 13.87
CA ASN A 28 40.10 42.72 14.30
C ASN A 28 39.02 43.64 13.72
N PHE A 29 37.76 43.30 13.94
CA PHE A 29 36.60 44.12 13.49
C PHE A 29 36.52 45.51 14.19
N LEU A 30 37.33 45.77 15.22
CA LEU A 30 37.52 47.10 15.85
C LEU A 30 38.70 47.88 15.22
N ASN A 31 39.31 47.35 14.15
CA ASN A 31 40.53 47.86 13.51
C ASN A 31 41.78 47.89 14.41
N GLU A 32 41.84 47.03 15.42
CA GLU A 32 43.03 46.85 16.25
C GLU A 32 43.89 45.70 15.74
N LYS A 33 45.22 45.89 15.73
CA LYS A 33 46.17 44.83 15.35
C LYS A 33 46.24 43.75 16.41
N ILE A 34 46.01 42.50 16.00
CA ILE A 34 46.13 41.32 16.85
C ILE A 34 47.15 40.35 16.24
N TYR A 35 47.91 39.72 17.14
CA TYR A 35 49.02 38.85 16.84
C TYR A 35 48.60 37.42 17.16
N PHE A 36 48.53 36.57 16.13
CA PHE A 36 48.24 35.15 16.24
C PHE A 36 49.51 34.34 15.96
N PRO A 37 49.70 33.18 16.61
CA PRO A 37 50.76 32.25 16.20
C PRO A 37 50.61 31.85 14.72
N LYS A 38 51.69 31.89 13.93
CA LYS A 38 51.65 31.50 12.49
C LYS A 38 51.03 30.12 12.24
N ARG A 39 51.22 29.17 13.18
CA ARG A 39 50.65 27.81 13.10
C ARG A 39 49.12 27.78 13.07
N THR A 40 48.46 28.81 13.60
CA THR A 40 46.99 28.94 13.61
C THR A 40 46.47 29.96 12.59
N SER A 41 47.35 30.61 11.82
CA SER A 41 47.01 31.70 10.89
C SER A 41 45.99 31.31 9.81
N ASN A 42 46.20 30.17 9.13
CA ASN A 42 45.25 29.68 8.12
C ASN A 42 43.87 29.39 8.73
N TYR A 43 43.82 28.81 9.93
CA TYR A 43 42.55 28.54 10.61
C TYR A 43 41.82 29.83 10.98
N ILE A 44 42.51 30.81 11.56
CA ILE A 44 41.91 32.10 11.93
C ILE A 44 41.46 32.88 10.68
N ASN A 45 42.27 32.89 9.63
CA ASN A 45 41.93 33.53 8.36
C ASN A 45 40.71 32.87 7.72
N ASP A 46 40.62 31.54 7.74
CA ASP A 46 39.44 30.81 7.28
C ASP A 46 38.18 31.19 8.07
N LEU A 47 38.26 31.28 9.40
CA LEU A 47 37.11 31.68 10.23
C LEU A 47 36.67 33.13 9.96
N LEU A 48 37.63 34.06 9.83
CA LEU A 48 37.34 35.47 9.50
C LEU A 48 36.70 35.64 8.12
N ASN A 49 37.05 34.80 7.15
CA ASN A 49 36.49 34.86 5.80
C ASN A 49 35.10 34.22 5.69
N ARG A 50 34.81 33.21 6.51
CA ARG A 50 33.53 32.48 6.47
C ARG A 50 32.35 33.32 6.99
N ASN A 51 32.59 34.16 8.00
CA ASN A 51 31.56 35.05 8.60
C ASN A 51 30.24 34.33 8.93
N ASP A 52 30.32 33.05 9.31
CA ASP A 52 29.18 32.24 9.71
C ASP A 52 29.07 32.12 11.24
N MET A 53 27.95 31.55 11.69
CA MET A 53 27.63 31.41 13.11
C MET A 53 28.75 30.67 13.88
N GLU A 54 29.17 29.49 13.43
CA GLU A 54 30.20 28.71 14.14
C GLU A 54 31.55 29.43 14.15
N SER A 55 31.85 30.19 13.09
CA SER A 55 33.07 30.98 13.01
C SER A 55 33.11 32.08 14.08
N TYR A 56 31.98 32.72 14.39
CA TYR A 56 31.92 33.71 15.48
C TYR A 56 32.17 33.09 16.87
N TYR A 57 31.66 31.89 17.12
CA TYR A 57 31.93 31.17 18.37
C TYR A 57 33.42 30.81 18.52
N GLU A 58 34.02 30.21 17.48
CA GLU A 58 35.42 29.81 17.47
C GLU A 58 36.38 31.01 17.54
N LEU A 59 36.05 32.12 16.87
CA LEU A 59 36.79 33.38 16.97
C LEU A 59 36.74 33.92 18.40
N SER A 60 35.58 33.91 19.05
CA SER A 60 35.45 34.34 20.45
C SER A 60 36.42 33.59 21.36
N LYS A 61 36.46 32.25 21.28
CA LYS A 61 37.38 31.40 22.05
C LYS A 61 38.84 31.70 21.75
N ALA A 62 39.17 31.88 20.48
CA ALA A 62 40.54 32.19 20.07
C ALA A 62 41.00 33.52 20.71
N TYR A 63 40.14 34.55 20.70
CA TYR A 63 40.48 35.85 21.29
C TYR A 63 40.58 35.80 22.82
N ILE A 64 39.80 34.97 23.51
CA ILE A 64 39.94 34.76 24.96
C ILE A 64 41.32 34.20 25.28
N LYS A 65 41.76 33.15 24.57
CA LYS A 65 43.08 32.52 24.78
C LYS A 65 44.24 33.49 24.58
N LEU A 66 44.05 34.52 23.77
CA LEU A 66 45.02 35.59 23.51
C LEU A 66 44.92 36.76 24.52
N GLY A 67 44.04 36.66 25.52
CA GLY A 67 43.78 37.72 26.50
C GLY A 67 43.03 38.93 25.93
N LYS A 68 42.44 38.83 24.73
CA LYS A 68 41.74 39.92 24.03
C LYS A 68 40.24 39.89 24.34
N LYS A 69 39.90 40.15 25.61
CA LYS A 69 38.52 40.06 26.13
C LYS A 69 37.49 40.89 25.35
N GLU A 70 37.83 42.09 24.89
CA GLU A 70 36.90 42.96 24.14
C GLU A 70 36.57 42.41 22.74
N ALA A 71 37.56 41.92 22.02
CA ALA A 71 37.35 41.28 20.72
C ALA A 71 36.49 40.01 20.86
N ALA A 72 36.77 39.20 21.89
CA ALA A 72 35.98 38.01 22.20
C ALA A 72 34.49 38.35 22.44
N ARG A 73 34.21 39.37 23.27
CA ARG A 73 32.83 39.80 23.56
C ARG A 73 32.02 40.16 22.32
N SER A 74 32.64 40.85 21.37
CA SER A 74 31.90 41.27 20.19
C SER A 74 31.63 40.11 19.24
N TYR A 75 32.57 39.17 19.07
CA TYR A 75 32.29 37.95 18.32
C TYR A 75 31.24 37.08 19.02
N LEU A 76 31.28 36.98 20.36
CA LEU A 76 30.22 36.34 21.13
C LEU A 76 28.86 37.01 20.90
N LYS A 77 28.80 38.34 20.84
CA LYS A 77 27.55 39.07 20.60
C LYS A 77 26.97 38.78 19.21
N GLU A 78 27.80 38.61 18.18
CA GLU A 78 27.33 38.19 16.85
C GLU A 78 26.87 36.72 16.86
N TYR A 79 27.53 35.85 17.63
CA TYR A 79 27.10 34.47 17.85
C TYR A 79 25.73 34.40 18.57
N GLU A 80 25.54 35.20 19.63
CA GLU A 80 24.27 35.26 20.39
C GLU A 80 23.08 35.72 19.55
N LYS A 81 23.29 36.58 18.54
CA LYS A 81 22.21 37.02 17.65
C LYS A 81 21.70 35.91 16.75
N THR A 82 22.55 34.93 16.47
CA THR A 82 22.32 33.90 15.44
C THR A 82 22.11 32.50 16.02
N SER A 83 22.59 32.25 17.25
CA SER A 83 22.54 30.95 17.92
C SER A 83 21.63 30.94 19.16
N LYS A 84 20.98 29.79 19.39
CA LYS A 84 20.28 29.47 20.65
C LYS A 84 21.03 28.44 21.49
N GLU A 85 22.31 28.20 21.19
CA GLU A 85 23.14 27.26 21.96
C GLU A 85 23.61 27.89 23.28
N TYR A 86 22.66 28.06 24.21
CA TYR A 86 22.85 28.82 25.45
C TYR A 86 23.99 28.29 26.33
N LEU A 87 24.22 26.98 26.36
CA LEU A 87 25.35 26.39 27.10
C LEU A 87 26.70 26.80 26.49
N LYS A 88 26.86 26.74 25.16
CA LYS A 88 28.08 27.21 24.49
C LYS A 88 28.32 28.70 24.77
N ILE A 89 27.27 29.51 24.80
CA ILE A 89 27.38 30.94 25.12
C ILE A 89 27.78 31.14 26.59
N ALA A 90 27.20 30.36 27.51
CA ALA A 90 27.53 30.38 28.92
C ALA A 90 29.01 30.06 29.16
N ASP A 91 29.56 29.02 28.52
CA ASP A 91 30.98 28.65 28.62
C ASP A 91 31.91 29.82 28.29
N ILE A 92 31.58 30.61 27.26
CA ILE A 92 32.38 31.78 26.89
C ILE A 92 32.28 32.88 27.95
N TYR A 93 31.10 33.10 28.54
CA TYR A 93 30.96 34.05 29.64
C TYR A 93 31.69 33.60 30.91
N GLU A 94 31.73 32.30 31.19
CA GLU A 94 32.54 31.73 32.27
C GLU A 94 34.03 32.07 32.05
N GLU A 95 34.55 31.79 30.83
CA GLU A 95 35.94 32.10 30.46
C GLU A 95 36.26 33.61 30.50
N LEU A 96 35.27 34.48 30.25
CA LEU A 96 35.41 35.93 30.36
C LEU A 96 35.30 36.44 31.81
N GLU A 97 34.93 35.58 32.76
CA GLU A 97 34.60 35.88 34.16
C GLU A 97 33.35 36.78 34.31
N GLU A 98 32.40 36.65 33.38
CA GLU A 98 31.14 37.42 33.32
C GLU A 98 29.96 36.59 33.84
N TYR A 99 30.06 36.17 35.10
CA TYR A 99 29.17 35.20 35.73
C TYR A 99 27.68 35.58 35.72
N GLU A 100 27.32 36.87 35.79
CA GLU A 100 25.91 37.29 35.67
C GLU A 100 25.32 37.00 34.28
N LYS A 101 26.12 37.14 33.23
CA LYS A 101 25.70 36.85 31.86
C LYS A 101 25.69 35.36 31.57
N GLU A 102 26.66 34.63 32.13
CA GLU A 102 26.69 33.17 32.13
C GLU A 102 25.38 32.61 32.73
N ILE A 103 25.04 33.02 33.96
CA ILE A 103 23.81 32.61 34.63
C ILE A 103 22.57 32.93 33.80
N LYS A 104 22.54 34.09 33.13
CA LYS A 104 21.41 34.48 32.27
C LYS A 104 21.25 33.55 31.06
N MET A 105 22.33 33.01 30.51
CA MET A 105 22.25 32.04 29.42
C MET A 105 21.84 30.66 29.94
N ILE A 106 22.39 30.24 31.07
CA ILE A 106 21.98 28.99 31.74
C ILE A 106 20.50 29.04 32.13
N GLU A 107 19.97 30.21 32.53
CA GLU A 107 18.55 30.40 32.80
C GLU A 107 17.67 30.16 31.58
N LYS A 108 18.11 30.58 30.39
CA LYS A 108 17.40 30.28 29.14
C LYS A 108 17.41 28.78 28.85
N TYR A 109 18.55 28.11 29.08
CA TYR A 109 18.64 26.65 28.94
C TYR A 109 17.76 25.91 29.97
N PHE A 110 17.70 26.38 31.20
CA PHE A 110 16.93 25.79 32.30
C PHE A 110 15.44 25.63 31.97
N LEU A 111 14.86 26.56 31.20
CA LEU A 111 13.45 26.49 30.80
C LEU A 111 13.14 25.31 29.86
N GLU A 112 14.13 24.84 29.12
CA GLU A 112 14.02 23.77 28.12
C GLU A 112 14.60 22.44 28.61
N ALA A 113 15.33 22.45 29.74
CA ALA A 113 16.04 21.32 30.31
C ALA A 113 15.11 20.24 30.90
N THR A 114 15.56 18.99 30.84
CA THR A 114 14.94 17.85 31.53
C THR A 114 15.03 18.01 33.06
N LEU A 115 14.25 17.22 33.80
CA LEU A 115 14.25 17.29 35.26
C LEU A 115 15.65 17.07 35.87
N GLN A 116 16.36 16.06 35.37
CA GLN A 116 17.70 15.70 35.84
C GLN A 116 18.70 16.83 35.57
N GLU A 117 18.63 17.43 34.37
CA GLU A 117 19.47 18.58 34.02
C GLU A 117 19.14 19.81 34.86
N LYS A 118 17.87 20.07 35.16
CA LYS A 118 17.46 21.19 36.04
C LYS A 118 18.06 21.07 37.44
N GLU A 119 18.14 19.86 38.00
CA GLU A 119 18.79 19.63 39.30
C GLU A 119 20.30 19.90 39.22
N MET A 120 20.97 19.43 38.17
CA MET A 120 22.39 19.70 37.93
C MET A 120 22.67 21.20 37.73
N ILE A 121 21.81 21.89 36.97
CA ILE A 121 21.90 23.34 36.72
C ILE A 121 21.73 24.12 38.02
N TYR A 122 20.77 23.73 38.88
CA TYR A 122 20.57 24.36 40.17
C TYR A 122 21.83 24.30 41.04
N ASP A 123 22.44 23.12 41.14
CA ASP A 123 23.67 22.93 41.92
C ASP A 123 24.84 23.74 41.34
N TYR A 124 24.94 23.82 40.02
CA TYR A 124 25.96 24.61 39.33
C TYR A 124 25.79 26.11 39.57
N ILE A 125 24.59 26.67 39.35
CA ILE A 125 24.30 28.10 39.61
C ILE A 125 24.52 28.43 41.08
N LYS A 126 24.08 27.56 42.00
CA LYS A 126 24.29 27.75 43.44
C LYS A 126 25.77 27.87 43.77
N LYS A 127 26.62 27.00 43.20
CA LYS A 127 28.07 27.06 43.38
C LYS A 127 28.65 28.39 42.88
N ILE A 128 28.27 28.84 41.68
CA ILE A 128 28.74 30.13 41.13
C ILE A 128 28.33 31.28 42.05
N VAL A 129 27.05 31.33 42.45
CA VAL A 129 26.51 32.37 43.33
C VAL A 129 27.26 32.42 44.66
N GLU A 130 27.54 31.27 45.27
CA GLU A 130 28.26 31.17 46.55
C GLU A 130 29.74 31.54 46.42
N GLU A 131 30.45 31.02 45.42
CA GLU A 131 31.88 31.26 45.21
C GLU A 131 32.18 32.69 44.76
N LYS A 132 31.31 33.26 43.92
CA LYS A 132 31.48 34.59 43.32
C LYS A 132 30.71 35.69 44.03
N LYS A 133 29.90 35.35 45.05
CA LYS A 133 29.10 36.28 45.86
C LYS A 133 28.15 37.15 45.03
N ILE A 134 27.43 36.53 44.10
CA ILE A 134 26.46 37.20 43.23
C ILE A 134 25.13 37.34 43.97
N ASP A 135 24.50 38.51 43.91
CA ASP A 135 23.17 38.73 44.48
C ASP A 135 22.08 38.19 43.54
N LEU A 136 21.70 36.92 43.75
CA LEU A 136 20.71 36.23 42.93
C LEU A 136 19.80 35.35 43.77
N ASP A 137 18.49 35.49 43.57
CA ASP A 137 17.53 34.53 44.11
C ASP A 137 17.60 33.21 43.35
N ILE A 138 18.29 32.22 43.95
CA ILE A 138 18.45 30.88 43.39
C ILE A 138 17.18 30.02 43.48
N SER A 139 16.18 30.43 44.27
CA SER A 139 14.97 29.64 44.49
C SER A 139 14.17 29.43 43.20
N ARG A 140 14.28 30.34 42.23
CA ARG A 140 13.66 30.25 40.90
C ARG A 140 14.19 29.12 40.02
N PHE A 141 15.38 28.58 40.32
CA PHE A 141 15.97 27.42 39.64
C PHE A 141 15.67 26.10 40.34
N LYS A 142 15.00 26.13 41.49
CA LYS A 142 14.68 24.91 42.23
C LYS A 142 13.52 24.20 41.54
N VAL A 143 13.76 22.96 41.12
CA VAL A 143 12.71 22.06 40.66
C VAL A 143 11.60 21.96 41.71
N THR A 144 10.38 22.30 41.33
CA THR A 144 9.23 22.24 42.22
C THR A 144 8.79 20.80 42.44
N ARG A 145 8.22 20.49 43.61
CA ARG A 145 7.64 19.15 43.88
C ARG A 145 6.55 18.77 42.87
N TYR A 146 5.80 19.76 42.35
CA TYR A 146 4.82 19.53 41.29
C TYR A 146 5.46 19.05 39.98
N GLU A 147 6.55 19.68 39.54
CA GLU A 147 7.30 19.24 38.37
C GLU A 147 7.89 17.84 38.56
N LYS A 148 8.35 17.51 39.78
CA LYS A 148 8.81 16.14 40.08
C LYS A 148 7.69 15.13 39.91
N LEU A 149 6.51 15.39 40.49
CA LEU A 149 5.34 14.51 40.33
C LEU A 149 4.98 14.33 38.85
N ARG A 150 4.98 15.41 38.05
CA ARG A 150 4.63 15.36 36.62
C ARG A 150 5.58 14.49 35.80
N ASN A 151 6.87 14.44 36.15
CA ASN A 151 7.83 13.56 35.46
C ASN A 151 7.64 12.08 35.78
N LEU A 152 7.01 11.76 36.90
CA LEU A 152 6.71 10.38 37.29
C LEU A 152 5.41 9.85 36.66
N LEU A 153 4.74 10.60 35.77
CA LEU A 153 3.41 10.26 35.26
C LEU A 153 3.31 8.84 34.67
N GLU A 154 4.37 8.37 34.01
CA GLU A 154 4.42 7.04 33.39
C GLU A 154 4.81 5.92 34.37
N GLU A 155 5.31 6.26 35.56
CA GLU A 155 5.82 5.32 36.57
C GLU A 155 4.80 5.12 37.69
N GLU A 156 3.76 4.31 37.44
CA GLU A 156 2.57 4.18 38.32
C GLU A 156 2.86 4.09 39.83
N LYS A 157 3.82 3.24 40.22
CA LYS A 157 4.17 3.02 41.63
C LYS A 157 4.88 4.23 42.23
N GLU A 158 5.82 4.81 41.49
CA GLU A 158 6.63 5.94 41.96
C GLU A 158 5.79 7.22 42.01
N TYR A 159 4.90 7.42 41.04
CA TYR A 159 3.93 8.50 41.01
C TYR A 159 3.08 8.56 42.28
N MET A 160 2.44 7.44 42.64
CA MET A 160 1.57 7.37 43.82
C MET A 160 2.35 7.44 45.14
N ALA A 161 3.51 6.80 45.20
CA ALA A 161 4.37 6.86 46.38
C ALA A 161 4.85 8.29 46.64
N TYR A 162 5.27 9.00 45.58
CA TYR A 162 5.69 10.38 45.66
C TYR A 162 4.54 11.30 46.06
N TYR A 163 3.37 11.19 45.42
CA TYR A 163 2.19 11.98 45.80
C TYR A 163 1.83 11.80 47.28
N ASN A 164 1.82 10.57 47.80
CA ASN A 164 1.43 10.31 49.19
C ASN A 164 2.49 10.74 50.22
N LYS A 165 3.76 10.89 49.81
CA LYS A 165 4.85 11.36 50.69
C LYS A 165 4.82 12.87 50.88
N GLU A 166 4.32 13.61 49.89
CA GLU A 166 4.33 15.07 49.87
C GLU A 166 3.05 15.68 50.46
N ASN A 167 3.19 16.85 51.08
CA ASN A 167 2.07 17.62 51.65
C ASN A 167 1.57 18.68 50.65
N TRP A 168 0.58 18.33 49.83
CA TRP A 168 0.03 19.19 48.77
C TRP A 168 -0.98 20.22 49.28
N THR A 169 -0.90 21.44 48.75
CA THR A 169 -1.92 22.48 48.99
C THR A 169 -3.18 22.23 48.15
N GLU A 170 -4.29 22.89 48.49
CA GLU A 170 -5.52 22.82 47.70
C GLU A 170 -5.30 23.30 46.26
N GLU A 171 -4.52 24.36 46.05
CA GLU A 171 -4.23 24.89 44.72
C GLU A 171 -3.40 23.90 43.88
N GLU A 172 -2.40 23.24 44.48
CA GLU A 172 -1.61 22.22 43.80
C GLU A 172 -2.47 21.00 43.46
N ASN A 173 -3.29 20.52 44.40
CA ASN A 173 -4.24 19.42 44.16
C ASN A 173 -5.21 19.73 43.02
N PHE A 174 -5.65 21.00 42.91
CA PHE A 174 -6.47 21.45 41.79
C PHE A 174 -5.73 21.38 40.45
N LYS A 175 -4.45 21.77 40.41
CA LYS A 175 -3.60 21.64 39.22
C LYS A 175 -3.38 20.18 38.84
N ILE A 176 -3.02 19.33 39.81
CA ILE A 176 -2.82 17.88 39.60
C ILE A 176 -4.09 17.24 39.02
N LYS A 177 -5.26 17.55 39.59
CA LYS A 177 -6.55 17.03 39.11
C LYS A 177 -6.82 17.43 37.65
N LYS A 178 -6.55 18.70 37.29
CA LYS A 178 -6.72 19.19 35.91
C LYS A 178 -5.79 18.48 34.93
N ASP A 179 -4.53 18.28 35.30
CA ASP A 179 -3.57 17.56 34.46
C ASP A 179 -4.01 16.11 34.26
N LEU A 180 -4.47 15.42 35.31
CA LEU A 180 -5.00 14.06 35.20
C LEU A 180 -6.20 13.93 34.25
N LEU A 181 -7.11 14.91 34.23
CA LEU A 181 -8.26 14.92 33.31
C LEU A 181 -7.86 15.02 31.83
N SER A 182 -6.71 15.63 31.53
CA SER A 182 -6.18 15.71 30.17
C SER A 182 -5.56 14.39 29.67
N LEU A 183 -5.39 13.40 30.56
CA LEU A 183 -4.76 12.13 30.27
C LEU A 183 -5.78 11.00 30.02
N ASN A 184 -5.33 9.94 29.35
CA ASN A 184 -6.17 8.75 29.14
C ASN A 184 -6.15 7.84 30.38
N LEU A 185 -6.93 8.23 31.39
CA LEU A 185 -7.06 7.53 32.68
C LEU A 185 -7.61 6.09 32.58
N LYS A 186 -8.05 5.62 31.41
CA LYS A 186 -8.47 4.21 31.22
C LYS A 186 -7.30 3.23 31.36
N LYS A 187 -6.08 3.65 30.99
CA LYS A 187 -4.92 2.75 30.88
C LYS A 187 -4.04 2.71 32.12
N ASN A 188 -4.01 3.79 32.91
CA ASN A 188 -3.11 3.93 34.05
C ASN A 188 -3.90 3.89 35.37
N LYS A 189 -3.70 2.84 36.17
CA LYS A 189 -4.50 2.59 37.37
C LYS A 189 -4.18 3.61 38.47
N ALA A 190 -2.91 3.94 38.64
CA ALA A 190 -2.42 4.91 39.62
C ALA A 190 -2.99 6.31 39.37
N GLN A 191 -2.94 6.78 38.12
CA GLN A 191 -3.49 8.08 37.73
C GLN A 191 -5.01 8.13 37.97
N LYS A 192 -5.74 7.07 37.61
CA LYS A 192 -7.18 6.98 37.87
C LYS A 192 -7.47 7.03 39.38
N GLU A 193 -6.73 6.29 40.19
CA GLU A 193 -6.90 6.28 41.64
C GLU A 193 -6.66 7.68 42.24
N LEU A 194 -5.60 8.37 41.82
CA LEU A 194 -5.33 9.73 42.27
C LEU A 194 -6.41 10.71 41.84
N TYR A 195 -6.87 10.62 40.59
CA TYR A 195 -7.99 11.44 40.10
C TYR A 195 -9.22 11.21 40.98
N PHE A 196 -9.58 9.96 41.29
CA PHE A 196 -10.71 9.64 42.16
C PHE A 196 -10.51 10.09 43.61
N LYS A 197 -9.26 10.21 44.09
CA LYS A 197 -8.96 10.78 45.41
C LYS A 197 -9.22 12.29 45.44
N LEU A 198 -8.95 12.98 44.33
CA LEU A 198 -9.03 14.44 44.22
C LEU A 198 -10.39 14.95 43.71
N ALA A 199 -11.10 14.15 42.92
CA ALA A 199 -12.35 14.53 42.27
C ALA A 199 -13.50 14.58 43.28
N SER A 200 -14.41 15.54 43.07
CA SER A 200 -15.71 15.57 43.74
C SER A 200 -16.57 14.37 43.33
N LYS A 201 -17.61 14.06 44.11
CA LYS A 201 -18.54 12.97 43.79
C LYS A 201 -19.17 13.09 42.39
N TYR A 202 -19.46 14.32 41.94
CA TYR A 202 -20.03 14.57 40.62
C TYR A 202 -19.02 14.32 39.50
N GLU A 203 -17.78 14.80 39.66
CA GLU A 203 -16.69 14.60 38.69
C GLU A 203 -16.31 13.12 38.54
N LYS A 204 -16.36 12.33 39.63
CA LYS A 204 -16.16 10.86 39.56
C LYS A 204 -17.25 10.19 38.72
N LEU A 205 -18.50 10.57 38.96
CA LEU A 205 -19.65 10.01 38.28
C LEU A 205 -19.68 10.39 36.79
N GLU A 206 -19.38 11.65 36.46
CA GLU A 206 -19.25 12.14 35.10
C GLU A 206 -18.13 11.40 34.34
N TYR A 207 -16.96 11.23 34.98
CA TYR A 207 -15.89 10.43 34.40
C TYR A 207 -16.33 8.99 34.13
N MET A 208 -16.95 8.30 35.10
CA MET A 208 -17.42 6.92 34.92
C MET A 208 -18.43 6.78 33.78
N TYR A 209 -19.27 7.78 33.57
CA TYR A 209 -20.19 7.79 32.46
C TYR A 209 -19.47 8.06 31.12
N SER A 210 -18.50 8.98 31.09
CA SER A 210 -17.73 9.33 29.88
C SER A 210 -16.89 8.18 29.31
N VAL A 211 -16.55 7.19 30.14
CA VAL A 211 -15.74 6.04 29.72
C VAL A 211 -16.55 4.91 29.09
N ILE A 212 -17.88 4.92 29.22
CA ILE A 212 -18.79 3.95 28.60
C ILE A 212 -18.77 4.18 27.08
N GLU A 213 -18.41 3.14 26.32
CA GLU A 213 -18.18 3.27 24.87
C GLU A 213 -19.49 3.47 24.10
N ASP A 214 -20.46 2.60 24.37
CA ASP A 214 -21.80 2.65 23.80
C ASP A 214 -22.77 1.80 24.64
N ILE A 215 -24.02 1.71 24.17
CA ILE A 215 -25.10 0.94 24.82
C ILE A 215 -24.79 -0.56 24.95
N SER A 216 -23.82 -1.12 24.24
CA SER A 216 -23.43 -2.53 24.39
C SER A 216 -22.51 -2.78 25.60
N ASP A 217 -21.97 -1.74 26.24
CA ASP A 217 -21.11 -1.84 27.42
C ASP A 217 -21.92 -1.99 28.72
N LEU A 218 -22.61 -3.13 28.86
CA LEU A 218 -23.40 -3.50 30.04
C LEU A 218 -22.62 -3.33 31.35
N ASN A 219 -21.38 -3.80 31.38
CA ASN A 219 -20.53 -3.76 32.57
C ASN A 219 -20.13 -2.33 32.93
N GLY A 220 -19.89 -1.47 31.94
CA GLY A 220 -19.65 -0.03 32.14
C GLY A 220 -20.84 0.65 32.79
N PHE A 221 -22.06 0.41 32.30
CA PHE A 221 -23.29 0.94 32.90
C PHE A 221 -23.49 0.45 34.34
N TYR A 222 -23.28 -0.84 34.61
CA TYR A 222 -23.44 -1.37 35.97
C TYR A 222 -22.46 -0.73 36.96
N LYS A 223 -21.19 -0.55 36.58
CA LYS A 223 -20.20 0.17 37.41
C LYS A 223 -20.57 1.63 37.62
N TYR A 224 -21.17 2.27 36.62
CA TYR A 224 -21.67 3.64 36.73
C TYR A 224 -22.83 3.74 37.73
N PHE A 225 -23.78 2.80 37.69
CA PHE A 225 -24.91 2.75 38.62
C PHE A 225 -24.48 2.45 40.05
N GLU A 226 -23.59 1.45 40.22
CA GLU A 226 -22.99 1.10 41.51
C GLU A 226 -22.30 2.31 42.15
N LEU A 227 -21.46 3.02 41.39
CA LEU A 227 -20.80 4.23 41.90
C LEU A 227 -21.80 5.34 42.23
N ALA A 228 -22.86 5.52 41.43
CA ALA A 228 -23.88 6.52 41.72
C ALA A 228 -24.55 6.25 43.08
N GLU A 229 -24.87 4.99 43.36
CA GLU A 229 -25.47 4.55 44.62
C GLU A 229 -24.50 4.73 45.80
N GLU A 230 -23.24 4.29 45.66
CA GLU A 230 -22.19 4.50 46.67
C GLU A 230 -22.00 5.98 47.04
N LEU A 231 -22.14 6.87 46.06
CA LEU A 231 -21.99 8.32 46.24
C LEU A 231 -23.29 9.03 46.66
N GLY A 232 -24.41 8.30 46.78
CA GLY A 232 -25.73 8.86 47.09
C GLY A 232 -26.23 9.85 46.04
N LEU A 233 -25.97 9.58 44.76
CA LEU A 233 -26.33 10.42 43.63
C LEU A 233 -27.48 9.80 42.83
N ILE A 234 -28.36 10.66 42.31
CA ILE A 234 -29.44 10.24 41.41
C ILE A 234 -28.83 9.90 40.04
N VAL A 235 -29.06 8.68 39.57
CA VAL A 235 -28.68 8.23 38.22
C VAL A 235 -29.47 9.03 37.19
N LYS A 236 -28.77 9.56 36.18
CA LYS A 236 -29.40 10.25 35.04
C LYS A 236 -29.30 9.35 33.81
N PHE A 237 -30.42 9.23 33.09
CA PHE A 237 -30.51 8.47 31.86
C PHE A 237 -30.61 9.42 30.67
N LYS A 238 -29.88 9.16 29.59
CA LYS A 238 -30.05 9.88 28.33
C LYS A 238 -31.24 9.37 27.53
N ASP A 239 -31.54 8.08 27.64
CA ASP A 239 -32.61 7.43 26.90
C ASP A 239 -33.26 6.29 27.69
N ASN A 240 -34.35 5.75 27.14
CA ASN A 240 -35.10 4.66 27.75
C ASN A 240 -34.31 3.33 27.80
N TYR A 241 -33.25 3.17 27.01
CA TYR A 241 -32.41 1.96 27.00
C TYR A 241 -31.45 1.95 28.19
N GLU A 242 -30.85 3.09 28.53
CA GLU A 242 -30.07 3.24 29.77
C GLU A 242 -30.94 3.03 31.01
N LYS A 243 -32.19 3.54 30.96
CA LYS A 243 -33.18 3.30 32.02
C LYS A 243 -33.53 1.82 32.15
N LEU A 244 -33.70 1.09 31.04
CA LEU A 244 -33.88 -0.36 31.07
C LEU A 244 -32.70 -1.09 31.72
N TYR A 245 -31.45 -0.70 31.44
CA TYR A 245 -30.29 -1.29 32.12
C TYR A 245 -30.31 -1.06 33.62
N TYR A 246 -30.70 0.13 34.05
CA TYR A 246 -30.81 0.44 35.47
C TYR A 246 -31.92 -0.37 36.15
N LEU A 247 -33.10 -0.49 35.54
CA LEU A 247 -34.20 -1.30 36.08
C LEU A 247 -33.80 -2.78 36.17
N LYS A 248 -33.10 -3.28 35.15
CA LYS A 248 -32.54 -4.64 35.15
C LYS A 248 -31.50 -4.85 36.25
N TRP A 249 -30.63 -3.87 36.49
CA TRP A 249 -29.64 -3.91 37.55
C TRP A 249 -30.25 -3.78 38.96
N LYS A 250 -31.36 -3.04 39.09
CA LYS A 250 -32.13 -2.91 40.34
C LYS A 250 -33.09 -4.08 40.61
N ASP A 251 -33.13 -5.09 39.75
CA ASP A 251 -34.08 -6.21 39.81
C ASP A 251 -35.57 -5.76 39.88
N ALA A 252 -35.91 -4.63 39.23
CA ALA A 252 -37.26 -4.07 39.17
C ALA A 252 -38.07 -4.67 38.00
N GLU A 253 -38.51 -5.92 38.16
CA GLU A 253 -39.03 -6.74 37.06
C GLU A 253 -40.31 -6.20 36.40
N GLU A 254 -41.24 -5.64 37.18
CA GLU A 254 -42.51 -5.10 36.65
C GLU A 254 -42.27 -3.84 35.82
N GLU A 255 -41.57 -2.85 36.39
CA GLU A 255 -41.25 -1.59 35.70
C GLU A 255 -40.37 -1.82 34.48
N TYR A 256 -39.48 -2.82 34.55
CA TYR A 256 -38.67 -3.25 33.41
C TYR A 256 -39.54 -3.79 32.27
N LYS A 257 -40.49 -4.69 32.57
CA LYS A 257 -41.39 -5.28 31.56
C LYS A 257 -42.30 -4.22 30.93
N ASP A 258 -42.81 -3.30 31.74
CA ASP A 258 -43.65 -2.21 31.25
C ASP A 258 -42.89 -1.29 30.30
N LEU A 259 -41.66 -0.89 30.66
CA LEU A 259 -40.82 -0.06 29.81
C LEU A 259 -40.34 -0.81 28.56
N GLU A 260 -40.02 -2.10 28.66
CA GLU A 260 -39.68 -2.95 27.51
C GLU A 260 -40.85 -2.98 26.51
N LYS A 261 -42.07 -3.18 27.01
CA LYS A 261 -43.28 -3.21 26.21
C LYS A 261 -43.57 -1.86 25.56
N GLU A 262 -43.41 -0.75 26.28
CA GLU A 262 -43.58 0.60 25.74
C GLU A 262 -42.64 0.86 24.55
N ILE A 263 -41.35 0.54 24.71
CA ILE A 263 -40.36 0.72 23.63
C ILE A 263 -40.70 -0.20 22.45
N LEU A 264 -41.11 -1.45 22.72
CA LEU A 264 -41.54 -2.39 21.69
C LEU A 264 -42.73 -1.89 20.89
N ASP A 265 -43.77 -1.43 21.57
CA ASP A 265 -45.00 -0.95 20.94
C ASP A 265 -44.75 0.35 20.16
N GLU A 266 -43.90 1.27 20.66
CA GLU A 266 -43.50 2.49 19.94
C GLU A 266 -42.74 2.18 18.64
N GLU A 267 -41.80 1.24 18.69
CA GLU A 267 -40.96 0.91 17.54
C GLU A 267 -41.71 0.03 16.51
N ILE A 268 -42.67 -0.80 16.95
CA ILE A 268 -43.56 -1.58 16.06
C ILE A 268 -44.63 -0.68 15.42
N SER A 269 -45.23 0.26 16.18
CA SER A 269 -46.36 1.10 15.71
C SER A 269 -45.96 2.16 14.68
N LYS A 270 -44.69 2.60 14.65
CA LYS A 270 -44.13 3.46 13.58
C LYS A 270 -43.96 2.73 12.23
N GLY A 271 -44.35 1.46 12.17
CA GLY A 271 -43.97 0.47 11.15
C GLY A 271 -44.64 0.52 9.77
N LYS A 272 -45.11 1.67 9.27
CA LYS A 272 -45.50 1.81 7.85
C LYS A 272 -45.03 3.08 7.12
N GLU A 273 -44.68 4.16 7.82
CA GLU A 273 -44.28 5.42 7.15
C GLU A 273 -42.86 5.91 7.52
N ALA A 274 -42.26 5.41 8.61
CA ALA A 274 -40.88 5.73 8.94
C ALA A 274 -40.00 4.50 8.67
N LYS A 275 -38.82 4.72 8.06
CA LYS A 275 -37.71 3.75 8.09
C LYS A 275 -37.57 3.25 9.52
N ARG A 276 -38.02 2.02 9.82
CA ARG A 276 -37.87 1.42 11.14
C ARG A 276 -36.41 1.54 11.54
N ASP A 277 -36.11 2.15 12.68
CA ASP A 277 -34.74 2.33 13.13
C ASP A 277 -34.25 1.00 13.75
N TYR A 278 -33.88 0.06 12.89
CA TYR A 278 -33.46 -1.28 13.28
C TYR A 278 -32.35 -1.26 14.36
N ASN A 279 -31.55 -0.19 14.45
CA ASN A 279 -30.55 -0.02 15.51
C ASN A 279 -31.17 -0.04 16.91
N LYS A 280 -32.29 0.67 17.11
CA LYS A 280 -32.99 0.76 18.40
C LYS A 280 -33.52 -0.59 18.87
N LEU A 281 -34.14 -1.32 17.95
CA LEU A 281 -34.65 -2.65 18.22
C LEU A 281 -33.53 -3.68 18.48
N TYR A 282 -32.34 -3.50 17.90
CA TYR A 282 -31.15 -4.27 18.28
C TYR A 282 -30.59 -3.90 19.66
N LYS A 283 -30.68 -2.64 20.11
CA LYS A 283 -30.33 -2.27 21.50
C LYS A 283 -31.21 -3.01 22.50
N LEU A 284 -32.51 -3.12 22.25
CA LEU A 284 -33.44 -3.93 23.06
C LEU A 284 -33.01 -5.41 23.11
N TYR A 285 -32.61 -5.99 21.97
CA TYR A 285 -32.06 -7.35 21.97
C TYR A 285 -30.78 -7.48 22.80
N ILE A 286 -29.85 -6.52 22.72
CA ILE A 286 -28.60 -6.57 23.50
C ILE A 286 -28.91 -6.54 25.00
N ILE A 287 -29.93 -5.77 25.43
CA ILE A 287 -30.35 -5.70 26.83
C ILE A 287 -31.03 -7.01 27.27
N ASN A 288 -31.91 -7.56 26.44
CA ASN A 288 -32.88 -8.59 26.88
C ASN A 288 -32.53 -10.01 26.39
N HIS A 289 -31.61 -10.13 25.44
CA HIS A 289 -31.30 -11.35 24.68
C HIS A 289 -32.55 -12.05 24.10
N ASN A 290 -33.62 -11.30 23.87
CA ASN A 290 -34.90 -11.83 23.41
C ASN A 290 -34.83 -12.19 21.91
N MET A 291 -34.59 -13.46 21.62
CA MET A 291 -34.45 -13.96 20.25
C MET A 291 -35.71 -13.73 19.40
N LYS A 292 -36.90 -13.71 20.01
CA LYS A 292 -38.16 -13.48 19.30
C LYS A 292 -38.23 -12.06 18.69
N LEU A 293 -37.68 -11.08 19.43
CA LEU A 293 -37.53 -9.69 19.02
C LEU A 293 -36.56 -9.59 17.84
N LEU A 294 -35.39 -10.22 17.96
CA LEU A 294 -34.40 -10.31 16.88
C LEU A 294 -34.97 -10.93 15.60
N PHE A 295 -35.70 -12.03 15.74
CA PHE A 295 -36.33 -12.68 14.60
C PHE A 295 -37.34 -11.72 13.97
N ASN A 296 -38.31 -11.17 14.68
CA ASN A 296 -39.29 -10.28 14.06
C ASN A 296 -38.68 -9.07 13.30
N LEU A 297 -37.48 -8.62 13.69
CA LEU A 297 -36.71 -7.55 13.02
C LEU A 297 -35.92 -8.04 11.81
N ALA A 298 -35.25 -9.18 11.94
CA ALA A 298 -34.46 -9.81 10.90
C ALA A 298 -35.29 -10.25 9.69
N LEU A 299 -36.57 -10.53 9.93
CA LEU A 299 -37.48 -11.13 8.96
C LEU A 299 -38.06 -10.13 7.94
N GLU A 300 -37.82 -8.83 8.11
CA GLU A 300 -38.28 -7.83 7.16
C GLU A 300 -37.13 -7.17 6.36
N ASN A 301 -35.87 -7.36 6.77
CA ASN A 301 -34.72 -6.85 6.03
C ASN A 301 -33.47 -7.75 6.18
N GLU A 302 -33.17 -8.49 5.11
CA GLU A 302 -32.03 -9.39 5.00
C GLU A 302 -30.66 -8.71 5.18
N GLU A 303 -30.51 -7.46 4.70
CA GLU A 303 -29.25 -6.74 4.76
C GLU A 303 -28.89 -6.32 6.18
N TYR A 304 -29.85 -5.77 6.92
CA TYR A 304 -29.63 -5.40 8.32
C TYR A 304 -29.38 -6.63 9.21
N PHE A 305 -30.06 -7.76 8.95
CA PHE A 305 -29.77 -9.00 9.68
C PHE A 305 -28.32 -9.45 9.48
N TYR A 306 -27.82 -9.41 8.25
CA TYR A 306 -26.43 -9.73 7.95
C TYR A 306 -25.46 -8.82 8.72
N GLU A 307 -25.68 -7.50 8.67
CA GLU A 307 -24.82 -6.54 9.41
C GLU A 307 -24.82 -6.81 10.92
N PHE A 308 -25.99 -7.11 11.48
CA PHE A 308 -26.13 -7.42 12.89
C PHE A 308 -25.33 -8.66 13.31
N ILE A 309 -25.45 -9.76 12.56
CA ILE A 309 -24.71 -11.00 12.82
C ILE A 309 -23.20 -10.76 12.79
N VAL A 310 -22.72 -9.92 11.85
CA VAL A 310 -21.30 -9.58 11.71
C VAL A 310 -20.82 -8.70 12.87
N ARG A 311 -21.55 -7.63 13.21
CA ARG A 311 -21.09 -6.60 14.16
C ARG A 311 -21.26 -7.00 15.64
N ASN A 312 -22.37 -7.67 15.99
CA ASN A 312 -22.82 -7.69 17.39
C ASN A 312 -22.75 -9.05 18.08
N ILE A 313 -22.70 -10.15 17.33
CA ILE A 313 -22.68 -11.48 17.94
C ILE A 313 -21.24 -11.99 18.08
N LYS A 314 -20.69 -11.93 19.28
CA LYS A 314 -19.40 -12.54 19.63
C LYS A 314 -19.52 -14.03 19.97
N ASN A 315 -20.67 -14.48 20.48
CA ASN A 315 -20.88 -15.88 20.86
C ASN A 315 -21.19 -16.76 19.63
N LYS A 316 -20.32 -17.73 19.37
CA LYS A 316 -20.40 -18.64 18.22
C LYS A 316 -21.69 -19.47 18.19
N LYS A 317 -22.13 -20.03 19.32
CA LYS A 317 -23.31 -20.91 19.40
C LYS A 317 -24.59 -20.16 19.04
N TYR A 318 -24.77 -18.96 19.56
CA TYR A 318 -25.93 -18.12 19.22
C TYR A 318 -25.90 -17.68 17.76
N LYS A 319 -24.72 -17.33 17.24
CA LYS A 319 -24.53 -16.95 15.84
C LYS A 319 -24.98 -18.05 14.89
N GLU A 320 -24.60 -19.30 15.15
CA GLU A 320 -24.99 -20.46 14.34
C GLU A 320 -26.49 -20.73 14.35
N ILE A 321 -27.12 -20.70 15.54
CA ILE A 321 -28.57 -20.90 15.68
C ILE A 321 -29.34 -19.86 14.87
N LEU A 322 -28.90 -18.59 14.91
CA LEU A 322 -29.52 -17.52 14.16
C LEU A 322 -29.37 -17.67 12.66
N ILE A 323 -28.16 -18.00 12.19
CA ILE A 323 -27.89 -18.25 10.78
C ILE A 323 -28.75 -19.42 10.27
N ARG A 324 -28.80 -20.53 11.02
CA ARG A 324 -29.61 -21.71 10.64
C ARG A 324 -31.09 -21.35 10.49
N ASN A 325 -31.67 -20.72 11.50
CA ASN A 325 -33.09 -20.34 11.48
C ASN A 325 -33.38 -19.33 10.35
N PHE A 326 -32.45 -18.42 10.06
CA PHE A 326 -32.56 -17.49 8.93
C PHE A 326 -32.60 -18.23 7.60
N ILE A 327 -31.74 -19.22 7.39
CA ILE A 327 -31.68 -20.01 6.15
C ILE A 327 -32.94 -20.84 5.96
N GLU A 328 -33.44 -21.48 7.02
CA GLU A 328 -34.70 -22.22 6.98
C GLU A 328 -35.86 -21.34 6.48
N LYS A 329 -35.87 -20.06 6.86
CA LYS A 329 -36.91 -19.11 6.45
C LYS A 329 -36.65 -18.43 5.11
N TYR A 330 -35.39 -18.18 4.73
CA TYR A 330 -34.99 -17.56 3.47
C TYR A 330 -34.00 -18.44 2.69
N PRO A 331 -34.45 -19.59 2.16
CA PRO A 331 -33.58 -20.50 1.42
C PRO A 331 -32.97 -19.86 0.16
N LYS A 332 -33.55 -18.76 -0.35
CA LYS A 332 -33.12 -18.02 -1.54
C LYS A 332 -32.45 -16.67 -1.24
N SER A 333 -31.99 -16.46 0.00
CA SER A 333 -31.30 -15.24 0.42
C SER A 333 -30.05 -14.93 -0.44
N ASN A 334 -29.87 -13.66 -0.82
CA ASN A 334 -28.68 -13.18 -1.54
C ASN A 334 -27.41 -13.13 -0.66
N LYS A 335 -27.57 -13.05 0.67
CA LYS A 335 -26.51 -13.07 1.68
C LYS A 335 -26.22 -14.49 2.19
N LEU A 336 -26.90 -15.53 1.67
CA LEU A 336 -26.76 -16.92 2.10
C LEU A 336 -25.31 -17.40 2.14
N ILE A 337 -24.56 -17.20 1.05
CA ILE A 337 -23.14 -17.59 0.95
C ILE A 337 -22.32 -16.88 2.04
N LYS A 338 -22.50 -15.56 2.20
CA LYS A 338 -21.75 -14.77 3.19
C LYS A 338 -22.06 -15.19 4.63
N LEU A 339 -23.31 -15.53 4.93
CA LEU A 339 -23.68 -16.06 6.26
C LEU A 339 -23.07 -17.45 6.50
N LYS A 340 -23.05 -18.32 5.47
CA LYS A 340 -22.41 -19.64 5.55
C LYS A 340 -20.90 -19.55 5.72
N GLU A 341 -20.22 -18.63 5.04
CA GLU A 341 -18.80 -18.33 5.24
C GLU A 341 -18.49 -17.96 6.70
N ILE A 342 -19.36 -17.17 7.35
CA ILE A 342 -19.23 -16.83 8.77
C ILE A 342 -19.34 -18.06 9.66
N THR A 343 -20.27 -18.98 9.37
CA THR A 343 -20.37 -20.26 10.09
C THR A 343 -19.09 -21.08 9.92
N ILE A 344 -18.63 -21.26 8.69
CA ILE A 344 -17.43 -22.04 8.35
C ILE A 344 -16.19 -21.50 9.07
N LYS A 345 -16.02 -20.17 9.12
CA LYS A 345 -14.91 -19.52 9.83
C LYS A 345 -14.90 -19.81 11.33
N ASN A 346 -16.07 -20.04 11.93
CA ASN A 346 -16.21 -20.23 13.38
C ASN A 346 -16.24 -21.69 13.82
N GLU A 347 -16.61 -22.60 12.92
CA GLU A 347 -16.54 -24.05 13.13
C GLU A 347 -15.08 -24.47 13.33
N THR A 348 -14.85 -25.36 14.30
CA THR A 348 -13.52 -25.88 14.62
C THR A 348 -13.29 -27.27 14.05
N ASP A 349 -14.36 -28.02 13.85
CA ASP A 349 -14.34 -29.36 13.25
C ASP A 349 -14.24 -29.25 11.73
N GLU A 350 -13.11 -29.65 11.18
CA GLU A 350 -12.82 -29.56 9.76
C GLU A 350 -13.76 -30.45 8.90
N MET A 351 -14.21 -31.60 9.41
CA MET A 351 -15.17 -32.46 8.68
C MET A 351 -16.54 -31.82 8.59
N LYS A 352 -17.00 -31.18 9.67
CA LYS A 352 -18.26 -30.41 9.65
C LYS A 352 -18.18 -29.22 8.71
N LYS A 353 -17.04 -28.54 8.61
CA LYS A 353 -16.85 -27.48 7.61
C LYS A 353 -17.02 -28.01 6.20
N ILE A 354 -16.39 -29.13 5.86
CA ILE A 354 -16.54 -29.75 4.53
C ILE A 354 -18.01 -30.08 4.26
N GLU A 355 -18.74 -30.65 5.22
CA GLU A 355 -20.17 -30.95 5.07
C GLU A 355 -21.00 -29.69 4.77
N ILE A 356 -20.75 -28.61 5.50
CA ILE A 356 -21.42 -27.32 5.28
C ILE A 356 -21.07 -26.75 3.91
N ILE A 357 -19.78 -26.81 3.51
CA ILE A 357 -19.32 -26.32 2.21
C ILE A 357 -20.00 -27.09 1.07
N ASN A 358 -20.05 -28.43 1.16
CA ASN A 358 -20.68 -29.28 0.13
C ASN A 358 -22.14 -28.89 -0.10
N LYS A 359 -22.93 -28.75 0.96
CA LYS A 359 -24.33 -28.32 0.86
C LYS A 359 -24.50 -26.95 0.20
N VAL A 360 -23.53 -26.05 0.38
CA VAL A 360 -23.57 -24.73 -0.29
C VAL A 360 -23.21 -24.86 -1.76
N LEU A 361 -22.14 -25.58 -2.08
CA LEU A 361 -21.65 -25.75 -3.44
C LEU A 361 -22.62 -26.53 -4.34
N GLU A 362 -23.37 -27.49 -3.78
CA GLU A 362 -24.46 -28.20 -4.47
C GLU A 362 -25.55 -27.26 -5.01
N ASN A 363 -25.83 -26.16 -4.28
CA ASN A 363 -26.87 -25.21 -4.64
C ASN A 363 -26.35 -24.04 -5.49
N LYS A 364 -25.15 -23.53 -5.14
CA LYS A 364 -24.53 -22.40 -5.81
C LYS A 364 -23.01 -22.44 -5.64
N PHE A 365 -22.29 -22.56 -6.74
CA PHE A 365 -20.83 -22.57 -6.72
C PHE A 365 -20.26 -21.26 -6.16
N SER A 366 -19.23 -21.39 -5.31
CA SER A 366 -18.42 -20.30 -4.77
C SER A 366 -16.96 -20.72 -4.79
N SER A 367 -16.13 -20.04 -5.59
CA SER A 367 -14.69 -20.33 -5.68
C SER A 367 -13.98 -20.18 -4.34
N VAL A 368 -14.41 -19.21 -3.51
CA VAL A 368 -13.88 -18.99 -2.16
C VAL A 368 -14.13 -20.21 -1.27
N LEU A 369 -15.34 -20.75 -1.29
CA LEU A 369 -15.68 -21.93 -0.48
C LEU A 369 -15.03 -23.21 -1.01
N PHE A 370 -14.91 -23.33 -2.33
CA PHE A 370 -14.22 -24.46 -2.94
C PHE A 370 -12.71 -24.45 -2.64
N ASP A 371 -12.06 -23.28 -2.70
CA ASP A 371 -10.67 -23.13 -2.25
C ASP A 371 -10.49 -23.48 -0.78
N GLU A 372 -11.42 -23.05 0.07
CA GLU A 372 -11.40 -23.37 1.50
C GLU A 372 -11.55 -24.89 1.72
N LYS A 373 -12.44 -25.56 0.98
CA LYS A 373 -12.56 -27.03 1.00
C LYS A 373 -11.24 -27.71 0.64
N LEU A 374 -10.62 -27.31 -0.47
CA LEU A 374 -9.32 -27.85 -0.89
C LEU A 374 -8.24 -27.62 0.17
N ARG A 375 -8.19 -26.42 0.78
CA ARG A 375 -7.24 -26.10 1.85
C ARG A 375 -7.44 -27.00 3.09
N ILE A 376 -8.69 -27.29 3.44
CA ILE A 376 -9.01 -28.19 4.56
C ILE A 376 -8.57 -29.62 4.23
N LEU A 377 -8.91 -30.13 3.05
CA LEU A 377 -8.52 -31.48 2.60
C LEU A 377 -6.99 -31.65 2.58
N GLU A 378 -6.26 -30.65 2.09
CA GLU A 378 -4.79 -30.62 2.10
C GLU A 378 -4.23 -30.64 3.53
N LYS A 379 -4.78 -29.80 4.43
CA LYS A 379 -4.39 -29.77 5.86
C LYS A 379 -4.67 -31.10 6.57
N MET A 380 -5.72 -31.80 6.17
CA MET A 380 -6.11 -33.10 6.73
C MET A 380 -5.35 -34.27 6.10
N GLU A 381 -4.41 -34.00 5.19
CA GLU A 381 -3.65 -35.01 4.44
C GLU A 381 -4.58 -35.99 3.67
N GLN A 382 -5.77 -35.53 3.28
CA GLN A 382 -6.75 -36.32 2.51
C GLN A 382 -6.50 -36.18 1.01
N GLU A 383 -5.31 -36.57 0.54
CA GLU A 383 -4.86 -36.38 -0.84
C GLU A 383 -5.83 -36.99 -1.87
N SER A 384 -6.36 -38.19 -1.60
CA SER A 384 -7.28 -38.87 -2.53
C SER A 384 -8.58 -38.09 -2.74
N GLU A 385 -9.14 -37.48 -1.69
CA GLU A 385 -10.38 -36.72 -1.80
C GLU A 385 -10.09 -35.34 -2.40
N TYR A 386 -8.95 -34.73 -2.07
CA TYR A 386 -8.47 -33.50 -2.70
C TYR A 386 -8.34 -33.65 -4.23
N GLU A 387 -7.70 -34.73 -4.68
CA GLU A 387 -7.53 -35.06 -6.09
C GLU A 387 -8.89 -35.22 -6.79
N LYS A 388 -9.77 -36.01 -6.19
CA LYS A 388 -11.11 -36.27 -6.71
C LYS A 388 -11.93 -34.99 -6.87
N GLU A 389 -11.86 -34.08 -5.90
CA GLU A 389 -12.55 -32.79 -5.95
C GLU A 389 -12.01 -31.88 -7.06
N LEU A 390 -10.69 -31.80 -7.22
CA LEU A 390 -10.07 -31.09 -8.35
C LEU A 390 -10.51 -31.68 -9.68
N LYS A 391 -10.42 -33.01 -9.82
CA LYS A 391 -10.79 -33.72 -11.05
C LYS A 391 -12.24 -33.46 -11.41
N ASN A 392 -13.15 -33.63 -10.46
CA ASN A 392 -14.58 -33.37 -10.67
C ASN A 392 -14.82 -31.92 -11.12
N HIS A 393 -14.19 -30.94 -10.47
CA HIS A 393 -14.38 -29.53 -10.84
C HIS A 393 -13.87 -29.21 -12.26
N ILE A 394 -12.67 -29.69 -12.60
CA ILE A 394 -12.03 -29.44 -13.90
C ILE A 394 -12.80 -30.09 -15.06
N PHE A 395 -13.25 -31.33 -14.88
CA PHE A 395 -13.81 -32.13 -15.97
C PHE A 395 -15.34 -32.15 -16.03
N MET A 396 -16.05 -31.70 -14.99
CA MET A 396 -17.52 -31.70 -15.02
C MET A 396 -18.14 -30.40 -15.55
N ASP A 397 -17.54 -29.21 -15.40
CA ASP A 397 -18.13 -27.98 -15.99
C ASP A 397 -17.23 -26.71 -15.99
N TYR A 398 -16.02 -26.72 -15.39
CA TYR A 398 -15.21 -25.50 -15.22
C TYR A 398 -13.72 -25.75 -15.49
N GLN A 399 -13.25 -25.52 -16.72
CA GLN A 399 -11.82 -25.56 -17.09
C GLN A 399 -11.08 -24.31 -16.62
N ASP A 400 -11.13 -24.03 -15.32
CA ASP A 400 -10.41 -22.93 -14.69
C ASP A 400 -8.92 -23.27 -14.58
N GLU A 401 -8.10 -22.46 -15.26
CA GLU A 401 -6.64 -22.53 -15.29
C GLU A 401 -6.01 -22.69 -13.90
N LYS A 402 -6.57 -22.04 -12.87
CA LYS A 402 -6.07 -22.13 -11.50
C LYS A 402 -6.12 -23.55 -10.97
N TYR A 403 -7.24 -24.26 -11.17
CA TYR A 403 -7.43 -25.62 -10.65
C TYR A 403 -6.70 -26.65 -11.51
N ILE A 404 -6.62 -26.43 -12.83
CA ILE A 404 -5.81 -27.26 -13.74
C ILE A 404 -4.34 -27.23 -13.30
N LYS A 405 -3.77 -26.05 -13.02
CA LYS A 405 -2.38 -25.93 -12.52
C LYS A 405 -2.16 -26.65 -11.19
N LYS A 406 -3.12 -26.57 -10.25
CA LYS A 406 -3.05 -27.32 -8.98
C LYS A 406 -3.04 -28.83 -9.23
N TYR A 407 -3.89 -29.33 -10.14
CA TYR A 407 -3.95 -30.75 -10.49
C TYR A 407 -2.67 -31.25 -11.17
N ILE A 408 -2.10 -30.47 -12.11
CA ILE A 408 -0.80 -30.75 -12.72
C ILE A 408 0.30 -30.88 -11.65
N LYS A 409 0.37 -29.92 -10.73
CA LYS A 409 1.37 -29.92 -9.65
C LYS A 409 1.23 -31.16 -8.76
N LEU A 410 0.00 -31.52 -8.38
CA LEU A 410 -0.29 -32.69 -7.55
C LEU A 410 0.24 -33.97 -8.20
N LEU A 411 -0.13 -34.25 -9.45
CA LEU A 411 0.30 -35.46 -10.15
C LEU A 411 1.80 -35.47 -10.47
N LYS A 412 2.41 -34.32 -10.79
CA LYS A 412 3.88 -34.20 -10.96
C LYS A 412 4.61 -34.56 -9.67
N ASN A 413 4.15 -34.06 -8.52
CA ASN A 413 4.76 -34.37 -7.21
C ASN A 413 4.67 -35.86 -6.86
N GLN A 414 3.61 -36.53 -7.29
CA GLN A 414 3.42 -37.98 -7.11
C GLN A 414 4.07 -38.83 -8.21
N ASN A 415 4.82 -38.20 -9.13
CA ASN A 415 5.46 -38.85 -10.28
C ASN A 415 4.47 -39.62 -11.19
N ARG A 416 3.21 -39.18 -11.27
CA ARG A 416 2.11 -39.78 -12.07
C ARG A 416 1.97 -39.09 -13.44
N ILE A 417 3.09 -38.96 -14.16
CA ILE A 417 3.15 -38.20 -15.42
C ILE A 417 2.32 -38.86 -16.54
N GLU A 418 2.32 -40.19 -16.65
CA GLU A 418 1.53 -40.92 -17.66
C GLU A 418 0.02 -40.73 -17.47
N GLU A 419 -0.42 -40.74 -16.21
CA GLU A 419 -1.82 -40.47 -15.89
C GLU A 419 -2.17 -39.01 -16.16
N LEU A 420 -1.30 -38.07 -15.79
CA LEU A 420 -1.47 -36.66 -16.08
C LEU A 420 -1.64 -36.41 -17.59
N TYR A 421 -0.79 -37.02 -18.41
CA TYR A 421 -0.89 -36.98 -19.86
C TYR A 421 -2.26 -37.46 -20.36
N THR A 422 -2.73 -38.60 -19.85
CA THR A 422 -4.01 -39.20 -20.24
C THR A 422 -5.21 -38.35 -19.80
N GLU A 423 -5.16 -37.75 -18.61
CA GLU A 423 -6.25 -36.93 -18.08
C GLU A 423 -6.33 -35.57 -18.76
N LEU A 424 -5.20 -34.87 -18.98
CA LEU A 424 -5.19 -33.58 -19.67
C LEU A 424 -5.65 -33.70 -21.12
N GLN A 425 -5.45 -34.85 -21.76
CA GLN A 425 -5.98 -35.12 -23.09
C GLN A 425 -7.51 -34.96 -23.17
N LYS A 426 -8.25 -35.11 -22.05
CA LYS A 426 -9.70 -34.96 -21.99
C LYS A 426 -10.17 -33.50 -21.91
N LEU A 427 -9.28 -32.54 -21.66
CA LEU A 427 -9.62 -31.12 -21.64
C LEU A 427 -10.06 -30.61 -23.01
N ASN A 428 -10.87 -29.56 -23.07
CA ASN A 428 -11.27 -28.95 -24.34
C ASN A 428 -10.12 -28.09 -24.88
N ASP A 429 -9.57 -27.23 -24.02
CA ASP A 429 -8.31 -26.55 -24.31
C ASP A 429 -7.13 -27.52 -24.19
N LYS A 430 -6.46 -27.78 -25.31
CA LYS A 430 -5.34 -28.71 -25.42
C LYS A 430 -4.01 -28.12 -24.99
N LYS A 431 -3.93 -26.84 -24.65
CA LYS A 431 -2.70 -26.16 -24.23
C LYS A 431 -1.93 -26.96 -23.17
N TYR A 432 -2.57 -27.28 -22.05
CA TYR A 432 -1.93 -28.00 -20.94
C TYR A 432 -1.51 -29.42 -21.33
N PHE A 433 -2.28 -30.08 -22.19
CA PHE A 433 -1.93 -31.39 -22.73
C PHE A 433 -0.66 -31.30 -23.59
N PHE A 434 -0.56 -30.29 -24.46
CA PHE A 434 0.62 -30.07 -25.29
C PHE A 434 1.86 -29.71 -24.48
N ASP A 435 1.74 -28.82 -23.48
CA ASP A 435 2.83 -28.48 -22.56
C ASP A 435 3.45 -29.76 -21.96
N ILE A 436 2.61 -30.65 -21.39
CA ILE A 436 3.06 -31.89 -20.77
C ILE A 436 3.62 -32.87 -21.80
N ALA A 437 3.01 -32.97 -22.99
CA ALA A 437 3.47 -33.88 -24.03
C ALA A 437 4.87 -33.49 -24.55
N ILE A 438 5.10 -32.20 -24.80
CA ILE A 438 6.37 -31.66 -25.30
C ILE A 438 7.46 -31.80 -24.24
N ASP A 439 7.19 -31.33 -23.01
CA ASP A 439 8.15 -31.38 -21.89
C ASP A 439 8.71 -32.80 -21.63
N ASN A 440 7.93 -33.83 -21.94
CA ASN A 440 8.26 -35.23 -21.66
C ASN A 440 8.47 -36.08 -22.93
N ASN A 441 8.57 -35.45 -24.11
CA ASN A 441 8.74 -36.13 -25.40
C ASN A 441 7.68 -37.22 -25.69
N TYR A 442 6.43 -37.01 -25.27
CA TYR A 442 5.32 -37.89 -25.62
C TYR A 442 4.84 -37.65 -27.05
N LYS A 443 4.42 -38.73 -27.71
CA LYS A 443 3.83 -38.66 -29.05
C LYS A 443 2.43 -38.07 -29.01
N ILE A 444 2.25 -36.90 -29.61
CA ILE A 444 0.94 -36.24 -29.73
C ILE A 444 0.09 -36.96 -30.80
N PRO A 445 -1.15 -37.38 -30.49
CA PRO A 445 -2.05 -38.01 -31.45
C PRO A 445 -2.36 -37.13 -32.65
N SER A 446 -2.30 -37.69 -33.86
CA SER A 446 -2.54 -36.97 -35.13
C SER A 446 -3.92 -36.30 -35.24
N GLN A 447 -4.90 -36.73 -34.46
CA GLN A 447 -6.22 -36.10 -34.41
C GLN A 447 -6.19 -34.66 -33.86
N TYR A 448 -5.17 -34.28 -33.08
CA TYR A 448 -5.01 -32.92 -32.53
C TYR A 448 -4.05 -32.05 -33.35
N LYS A 449 -3.77 -32.45 -34.60
CA LYS A 449 -2.78 -31.79 -35.46
C LYS A 449 -3.08 -30.31 -35.68
N LYS A 450 -4.35 -29.93 -35.86
CA LYS A 450 -4.72 -28.53 -36.11
C LYS A 450 -4.48 -27.68 -34.87
N GLU A 451 -4.96 -28.14 -33.72
CA GLU A 451 -4.80 -27.50 -32.42
C GLU A 451 -3.31 -27.40 -32.03
N LEU A 452 -2.50 -28.39 -32.37
CA LEU A 452 -1.06 -28.37 -32.14
C LEU A 452 -0.35 -27.32 -33.00
N ILE A 453 -0.71 -27.20 -34.29
CA ILE A 453 -0.19 -26.14 -35.17
C ILE A 453 -0.55 -24.77 -34.60
N GLU A 454 -1.79 -24.58 -34.18
CA GLU A 454 -2.24 -23.33 -33.55
C GLU A 454 -1.45 -23.03 -32.27
N TYR A 455 -1.23 -24.04 -31.42
CA TYR A 455 -0.42 -23.91 -30.21
C TYR A 455 1.02 -23.48 -30.52
N TYR A 456 1.69 -24.11 -31.49
CA TYR A 456 3.05 -23.71 -31.88
C TYR A 456 3.11 -22.30 -32.46
N MET A 457 2.11 -21.92 -33.27
CA MET A 457 1.99 -20.56 -33.80
C MET A 457 1.84 -19.53 -32.67
N GLN A 458 0.97 -19.79 -31.69
CA GLN A 458 0.73 -18.89 -30.55
C GLN A 458 1.97 -18.75 -29.65
N ASN A 459 2.71 -19.85 -29.43
CA ASN A 459 3.92 -19.87 -28.60
C ASN A 459 5.20 -19.53 -29.38
N LYS A 460 5.10 -19.14 -30.65
CA LYS A 460 6.23 -18.82 -31.55
C LYS A 460 7.28 -19.94 -31.67
N MET A 461 6.85 -21.20 -31.57
CA MET A 461 7.69 -22.38 -31.72
C MET A 461 7.82 -22.76 -33.20
N TYR A 462 8.44 -21.88 -34.00
CA TYR A 462 8.46 -21.99 -35.45
C TYR A 462 9.31 -23.16 -35.97
N GLU A 463 10.31 -23.62 -35.23
CA GLU A 463 11.12 -24.77 -35.62
C GLU A 463 10.28 -26.05 -35.67
N GLU A 464 9.41 -26.26 -34.67
CA GLU A 464 8.50 -27.42 -34.60
C GLU A 464 7.46 -27.42 -35.73
N LEU A 465 7.06 -26.24 -36.21
CA LEU A 465 6.12 -26.11 -37.33
C LEU A 465 6.69 -26.61 -38.67
N MET A 466 8.01 -26.80 -38.78
CA MET A 466 8.64 -27.29 -40.01
C MET A 466 8.12 -28.69 -40.40
N GLU A 467 7.81 -29.54 -39.42
CA GLU A 467 7.20 -30.85 -39.66
C GLU A 467 5.81 -30.72 -40.30
N TYR A 468 5.09 -29.66 -39.96
CA TYR A 468 3.72 -29.37 -40.38
C TYR A 468 3.63 -28.39 -41.54
N LYS A 469 4.76 -28.03 -42.17
CA LYS A 469 4.80 -26.96 -43.18
C LYS A 469 3.79 -27.13 -44.30
N LYS A 470 3.46 -28.35 -44.74
CA LYS A 470 2.49 -28.59 -45.82
C LYS A 470 1.03 -28.41 -45.39
N ASP A 471 0.76 -28.40 -44.10
CA ASP A 471 -0.59 -28.37 -43.52
C ASP A 471 -1.04 -26.97 -43.15
N LEU A 472 -0.13 -25.99 -43.12
CA LEU A 472 -0.42 -24.60 -42.76
C LEU A 472 -1.44 -23.94 -43.69
N THR A 473 -2.30 -23.10 -43.11
CA THR A 473 -3.24 -22.26 -43.86
C THR A 473 -2.52 -21.05 -44.46
N TYR A 474 -3.19 -20.36 -45.38
CA TYR A 474 -2.65 -19.14 -45.95
C TYR A 474 -2.42 -18.06 -44.88
N GLU A 475 -3.36 -17.88 -43.94
CA GLU A 475 -3.24 -16.91 -42.85
C GLU A 475 -2.03 -17.22 -41.96
N GLN A 476 -1.79 -18.51 -41.66
CA GLN A 476 -0.64 -18.93 -40.87
C GLN A 476 0.69 -18.66 -41.59
N TYR A 477 0.76 -18.88 -42.90
CA TYR A 477 1.94 -18.51 -43.69
C TYR A 477 2.18 -17.00 -43.75
N ALA A 478 1.11 -16.20 -43.85
CA ALA A 478 1.23 -14.74 -43.82
C ALA A 478 1.85 -14.27 -42.49
N ILE A 479 1.37 -14.80 -41.35
CA ILE A 479 1.94 -14.52 -40.03
C ILE A 479 3.41 -14.91 -39.97
N LEU A 480 3.78 -16.10 -40.45
CA LEU A 480 5.17 -16.56 -40.45
C LEU A 480 6.09 -15.66 -41.30
N TYR A 481 5.60 -15.13 -42.41
CA TYR A 481 6.36 -14.21 -43.24
C TYR A 481 6.57 -12.85 -42.59
N ASP A 482 5.53 -12.31 -41.94
CA ASP A 482 5.62 -11.06 -41.17
C ASP A 482 6.62 -11.22 -40.01
N GLU A 483 6.65 -12.39 -39.38
CA GLU A 483 7.62 -12.78 -38.33
C GLU A 483 8.99 -13.23 -38.91
N LYS A 484 9.22 -12.99 -40.21
CA LYS A 484 10.48 -13.25 -40.94
C LYS A 484 10.95 -14.71 -40.94
N GLN A 485 10.04 -15.66 -40.80
CA GLN A 485 10.30 -17.10 -40.87
C GLN A 485 10.33 -17.59 -42.33
N TYR A 486 11.32 -17.10 -43.08
CA TYR A 486 11.39 -17.29 -44.53
C TYR A 486 11.58 -18.73 -45.00
N GLN A 487 12.00 -19.63 -44.12
CA GLN A 487 12.07 -21.07 -44.38
C GLN A 487 10.71 -21.70 -44.76
N PHE A 488 9.59 -21.02 -44.48
CA PHE A 488 8.25 -21.45 -44.87
C PHE A 488 7.78 -20.93 -46.24
N ILE A 489 8.49 -19.95 -46.83
CA ILE A 489 8.08 -19.28 -48.09
C ILE A 489 7.93 -20.27 -49.25
N GLN A 490 8.88 -21.20 -49.40
CA GLN A 490 8.83 -22.14 -50.53
C GLN A 490 7.57 -23.01 -50.47
N SER A 491 7.20 -23.51 -49.29
CA SER A 491 5.97 -24.29 -49.11
C SER A 491 4.71 -23.44 -49.29
N ALA A 492 4.74 -22.17 -48.88
CA ALA A 492 3.64 -21.23 -49.13
C ALA A 492 3.42 -20.99 -50.64
N ARG A 493 4.51 -20.79 -51.39
CA ARG A 493 4.50 -20.61 -52.86
C ARG A 493 3.98 -21.85 -53.58
N GLU A 494 4.42 -23.04 -53.18
CA GLU A 494 3.95 -24.31 -53.75
C GLU A 494 2.44 -24.54 -53.51
N LYS A 495 1.94 -24.20 -52.31
CA LYS A 495 0.55 -24.46 -51.92
C LYS A 495 -0.43 -23.37 -52.35
N TYR A 496 0.00 -22.10 -52.37
CA TYR A 496 -0.81 -20.93 -52.73
C TYR A 496 -0.15 -20.06 -53.81
N PRO A 497 0.17 -20.63 -54.99
CA PRO A 497 0.92 -19.93 -56.04
C PRO A 497 0.20 -18.71 -56.63
N LEU A 498 -1.12 -18.61 -56.42
CA LEU A 498 -1.98 -17.57 -56.98
C LEU A 498 -2.30 -16.43 -56.01
N LYS A 499 -1.68 -16.38 -54.82
CA LYS A 499 -1.88 -15.28 -53.86
C LYS A 499 -0.87 -14.16 -54.12
N LYS A 500 -1.35 -12.91 -54.12
CA LYS A 500 -0.60 -11.72 -54.54
C LYS A 500 0.72 -11.52 -53.79
N GLU A 501 0.79 -11.85 -52.50
CA GLU A 501 2.04 -11.69 -51.71
C GLU A 501 3.12 -12.74 -52.04
N TRP A 502 2.76 -13.88 -52.67
CA TRP A 502 3.68 -14.98 -52.96
C TRP A 502 4.09 -15.07 -54.43
N MET A 503 3.50 -14.24 -55.31
CA MET A 503 3.79 -14.23 -56.74
C MET A 503 5.16 -13.61 -57.03
N ASP A 504 6.05 -14.38 -57.66
CA ASP A 504 7.25 -13.82 -58.27
C ASP A 504 6.87 -13.15 -59.61
N ILE A 505 6.79 -11.82 -59.60
CA ILE A 505 6.46 -11.00 -60.77
C ILE A 505 7.42 -11.30 -61.95
N GLY A 506 8.65 -11.75 -61.65
CA GLY A 506 9.67 -12.12 -62.63
C GLY A 506 9.58 -13.52 -63.23
N GLU A 507 8.74 -14.43 -62.69
CA GLU A 507 8.66 -15.85 -63.11
C GLU A 507 7.29 -16.27 -63.70
N LEU A 508 6.48 -15.32 -64.19
CA LEU A 508 5.24 -15.61 -64.92
C LEU A 508 5.52 -16.29 -66.28
N LYS A 509 5.86 -17.59 -66.27
CA LYS A 509 5.85 -18.46 -67.44
C LYS A 509 4.45 -19.07 -67.59
N TYR A 510 3.70 -18.50 -68.54
CA TYR A 510 2.46 -18.99 -69.19
C TYR A 510 1.94 -20.36 -68.72
N ILE A 511 0.82 -20.38 -67.99
CA ILE A 511 0.04 -21.60 -67.74
C ILE A 511 -1.23 -21.57 -68.63
N TYR A 512 -1.15 -22.35 -69.71
CA TYR A 512 -2.18 -22.96 -70.57
C TYR A 512 -3.65 -22.45 -70.52
N PHE A 513 -4.13 -21.98 -71.68
CA PHE A 513 -5.55 -21.74 -71.99
C PHE A 513 -6.27 -23.03 -72.42
N ASN A 514 -7.42 -23.32 -71.81
CA ASN A 514 -8.29 -24.46 -72.13
C ASN A 514 -9.22 -24.14 -73.34
N ARG A 515 -9.35 -25.10 -74.25
CA ARG A 515 -10.18 -25.06 -75.46
C ARG A 515 -11.62 -25.41 -75.10
N ASN A 516 -12.50 -24.43 -75.02
CA ASN A 516 -13.91 -24.50 -75.42
C ASN A 516 -14.61 -23.22 -74.97
N PHE A 517 -15.47 -22.66 -75.83
CA PHE A 517 -16.84 -22.21 -75.56
C PHE A 517 -17.27 -21.19 -76.63
N ASP A 518 -18.21 -21.62 -77.47
CA ASP A 518 -18.85 -20.83 -78.52
C ASP A 518 -20.05 -20.06 -77.94
N LYS A 519 -19.98 -18.72 -78.06
CA LYS A 519 -21.02 -17.66 -78.01
C LYS A 519 -20.77 -16.59 -76.95
N TYR A 520 -20.61 -15.35 -77.41
CA TYR A 520 -20.53 -14.14 -76.58
C TYR A 520 -21.56 -13.09 -77.03
N ASP A 521 -21.96 -12.27 -76.06
CA ASP A 521 -22.80 -11.07 -76.18
C ASP A 521 -21.93 -9.84 -76.54
N GLU A 522 -22.41 -9.04 -77.50
CA GLU A 522 -21.77 -7.84 -78.07
C GLU A 522 -21.40 -6.78 -77.02
N ASP A 523 -22.14 -6.71 -75.90
CA ASP A 523 -21.88 -5.75 -74.81
C ASP A 523 -20.56 -6.02 -74.08
N THR A 524 -20.13 -7.28 -74.00
CA THR A 524 -18.89 -7.65 -73.30
C THR A 524 -17.66 -7.30 -74.15
N ILE A 525 -17.78 -7.44 -75.48
CA ILE A 525 -16.72 -7.09 -76.44
C ILE A 525 -16.50 -5.57 -76.44
N ASN A 526 -17.57 -4.79 -76.38
CA ASN A 526 -17.48 -3.32 -76.38
C ASN A 526 -16.84 -2.76 -75.09
N LYS A 527 -17.05 -3.39 -73.92
CA LYS A 527 -16.41 -3.00 -72.64
C LYS A 527 -14.90 -3.22 -72.57
N VAL A 528 -14.35 -4.12 -73.41
CA VAL A 528 -12.90 -4.39 -73.50
C VAL A 528 -12.23 -3.44 -74.52
N LEU A 529 -12.97 -3.00 -75.54
CA LEU A 529 -12.46 -2.13 -76.59
C LEU A 529 -12.47 -0.64 -76.22
N ASP A 530 -13.19 -0.25 -75.16
CA ASP A 530 -13.22 1.13 -74.66
C ASP A 530 -11.95 1.42 -73.83
N LYS A 531 -11.03 2.18 -74.43
CA LYS A 531 -9.58 2.22 -74.11
C LYS A 531 -9.11 3.34 -73.18
N SER A 532 -9.99 4.14 -72.57
CA SER A 532 -9.52 5.39 -71.95
C SER A 532 -8.99 5.31 -70.51
N ASP A 533 -9.39 4.34 -69.69
CA ASP A 533 -9.15 4.46 -68.22
C ASP A 533 -8.79 3.16 -67.47
N LYS A 534 -8.15 2.17 -68.11
CA LYS A 534 -7.77 0.90 -67.43
C LYS A 534 -6.26 0.63 -67.52
N SER A 535 -5.68 0.15 -66.42
CA SER A 535 -4.28 -0.26 -66.32
C SER A 535 -4.01 -1.62 -66.96
N ASP A 536 -2.75 -1.90 -67.31
CA ASP A 536 -2.34 -3.17 -67.96
C ASP A 536 -2.75 -4.43 -67.17
N VAL A 537 -2.82 -4.31 -65.83
CA VAL A 537 -3.24 -5.40 -64.93
C VAL A 537 -4.76 -5.62 -64.97
N GLU A 538 -5.55 -4.55 -65.13
CA GLU A 538 -7.02 -4.66 -65.27
C GLU A 538 -7.41 -5.22 -66.63
N ILE A 539 -6.65 -4.85 -67.68
CA ILE A 539 -6.77 -5.46 -69.01
C ILE A 539 -6.46 -6.96 -68.94
N TYR A 540 -5.47 -7.37 -68.15
CA TYR A 540 -5.09 -8.78 -67.95
C TYR A 540 -6.19 -9.61 -67.26
N TYR A 541 -6.90 -9.07 -66.26
CA TYR A 541 -8.03 -9.78 -65.64
C TYR A 541 -9.25 -9.85 -66.55
N LEU A 542 -9.58 -8.77 -67.26
CA LEU A 542 -10.65 -8.74 -68.26
C LEU A 542 -10.39 -9.72 -69.43
N ALA A 543 -9.13 -9.85 -69.86
CA ALA A 543 -8.75 -10.79 -70.91
C ALA A 543 -8.72 -12.26 -70.44
N ASN A 544 -8.62 -12.53 -69.13
CA ASN A 544 -8.69 -13.90 -68.59
C ASN A 544 -10.13 -14.38 -68.33
N GLU A 545 -11.12 -13.50 -68.34
CA GLU A 545 -12.55 -13.88 -68.36
C GLU A 545 -13.09 -14.13 -69.78
N VAL A 546 -12.32 -13.78 -70.84
CA VAL A 546 -12.73 -13.85 -72.25
C VAL A 546 -11.74 -14.69 -73.08
N PRO A 547 -12.14 -15.84 -73.65
CA PRO A 547 -11.33 -16.59 -74.61
C PRO A 547 -11.23 -15.82 -75.94
N ILE A 548 -10.01 -15.50 -76.38
CA ILE A 548 -9.78 -14.75 -77.61
C ILE A 548 -9.91 -15.68 -78.85
N LEU A 549 -10.80 -15.32 -79.78
CA LEU A 549 -10.96 -16.00 -81.08
C LEU A 549 -9.70 -15.84 -81.97
N PRO A 550 -9.28 -16.86 -82.73
CA PRO A 550 -8.12 -16.80 -83.64
C PRO A 550 -8.17 -15.68 -84.70
N ARG A 551 -9.36 -15.13 -84.99
CA ARG A 551 -9.53 -14.05 -85.97
C ARG A 551 -9.07 -12.68 -85.44
N TYR A 552 -9.11 -12.47 -84.12
CA TYR A 552 -8.62 -11.23 -83.49
C TYR A 552 -7.11 -11.24 -83.25
N LEU A 553 -6.49 -12.42 -83.19
CA LEU A 553 -5.02 -12.56 -83.18
C LEU A 553 -4.35 -11.85 -84.37
N LYS A 554 -5.00 -11.75 -85.55
CA LYS A 554 -4.49 -10.99 -86.70
C LYS A 554 -4.53 -9.46 -86.53
N MET A 555 -5.43 -8.93 -85.69
CA MET A 555 -5.58 -7.49 -85.45
C MET A 555 -4.68 -6.98 -84.31
N VAL A 556 -4.38 -7.83 -83.33
CA VAL A 556 -3.51 -7.47 -82.20
C VAL A 556 -2.03 -7.80 -82.48
N LYS A 557 -1.74 -8.65 -83.48
CA LYS A 557 -0.37 -9.00 -83.91
C LYS A 557 0.54 -7.78 -84.16
N PRO A 558 0.11 -6.71 -84.85
CA PRO A 558 0.95 -5.54 -85.07
C PRO A 558 1.21 -4.72 -83.79
N PHE A 559 0.33 -4.83 -82.78
CA PHE A 559 0.48 -4.15 -81.49
C PHE A 559 1.53 -4.84 -80.62
N PHE A 560 1.52 -6.18 -80.59
CA PHE A 560 2.56 -6.96 -79.92
C PHE A 560 3.88 -6.95 -80.70
N GLU A 561 3.88 -7.04 -82.03
CA GLU A 561 5.11 -6.94 -82.84
C GLU A 561 5.82 -5.59 -82.62
N LYS A 562 5.11 -4.48 -82.35
CA LYS A 562 5.72 -3.19 -81.96
C LYS A 562 6.35 -3.16 -80.57
N ILE A 563 5.87 -3.98 -79.64
CA ILE A 563 6.47 -4.14 -78.29
C ILE A 563 7.69 -5.08 -78.36
N PHE A 564 7.68 -6.05 -79.29
CA PHE A 564 8.70 -7.10 -79.40
C PHE A 564 9.81 -6.84 -80.44
N THR A 565 9.68 -5.87 -81.37
CA THR A 565 10.82 -5.41 -82.18
C THR A 565 11.59 -4.35 -81.40
N GLY A 566 12.53 -4.78 -80.57
CA GLY A 566 13.35 -3.94 -79.68
C GLY A 566 14.07 -2.77 -80.38
N GLN A 567 13.34 -1.68 -80.63
CA GLN A 567 13.90 -0.35 -80.80
C GLN A 567 13.81 0.37 -79.46
N ASN A 568 14.82 0.11 -78.63
CA ASN A 568 15.14 0.95 -77.49
C ASN A 568 15.36 2.38 -77.99
N ASN A 569 14.37 3.24 -77.79
CA ASN A 569 14.61 4.67 -77.61
C ASN A 569 13.81 5.08 -76.38
N TYR A 570 14.53 5.36 -75.30
CA TYR A 570 14.01 6.07 -74.14
C TYR A 570 13.42 7.41 -74.61
N VAL A 571 12.10 7.48 -74.75
CA VAL A 571 11.39 8.76 -74.82
C VAL A 571 10.84 9.03 -73.44
N ARG A 572 11.46 9.99 -72.74
CA ARG A 572 10.96 10.55 -71.49
C ARG A 572 9.51 11.00 -71.70
N TYR A 573 8.70 10.80 -70.66
CA TYR A 573 7.27 11.10 -70.54
C TYR A 573 6.91 12.61 -70.62
N GLY A 574 7.57 13.37 -71.51
CA GLY A 574 7.46 14.82 -71.68
C GLY A 574 7.06 15.31 -73.07
N GLU A 575 7.05 14.46 -74.11
CA GLU A 575 6.83 14.89 -75.51
C GLU A 575 5.53 14.35 -76.16
N PHE A 576 4.50 14.03 -75.37
CA PHE A 576 3.16 13.76 -75.92
C PHE A 576 2.17 14.91 -75.73
N LYS A 577 2.58 16.02 -75.12
CA LYS A 577 1.71 17.19 -74.87
C LYS A 577 1.66 18.22 -76.01
N GLU A 578 2.43 18.06 -77.09
CA GLU A 578 2.48 19.04 -78.19
C GLU A 578 1.97 18.55 -79.56
N LYS A 579 1.47 17.31 -79.68
CA LYS A 579 0.85 16.83 -80.94
C LYS A 579 -0.62 16.41 -80.83
N ALA A 580 -1.30 16.89 -79.78
CA ALA A 580 -2.75 16.82 -79.64
C ALA A 580 -3.38 18.23 -79.77
N LYS A 581 -3.01 18.95 -80.82
CA LYS A 581 -3.78 20.04 -81.43
C LYS A 581 -4.03 19.68 -82.89
#